data_AF-A0A0R2GTK9-F1
#
_entry.id   AF-A0A0R2GTK9-F1
#
_cell.length_a   1.000
_cell.length_b   1.000
_cell.length_c   1.000
_cell.angle_alpha   90.00
_cell.angle_beta   90.00
_cell.angle_gamma   90.00
#
_symmetry.space_group_name_H-M   'P 1'
#
loop_
_entity.id
_entity.type
_entity.pdbx_description
1 polymer ?
#
loop_
_entity_poly.entity_id
_entity_poly.type
_entity_poly.pdbx_seq_one_letter_code
_entity_poly.pdbx_strand_id
1 'polypeptide(L)'
;MVKNGEAYANGHWRYFGADGTMQTGFVQLKDGRTVYYNGAGEMRYGEQAINHRWYYFDPVNGAMKRGWFTLPDKRKVYYDLQANGQGRGMLHGQQQLGDQIYYFNDWNGALRTNYAHYLAKMGKLQYYGSDGKLARRQTVRAGGQYQADELGYLALKLGENLVGTNWYLVSAAGRLLTGWQVIAGNRTVYYDPATAAMVKGERHLAGHWYYFNPVDGHRSTGLTLLPDGRYVYYAANGQMQYGRVQAGRITYFTNRASGAIEGVYNDAEVIGQNPELPTGCEITAVTMMLRYAGKDVNKIQLAREMPRSNDGNKGFVGDPFSVTGWWIFPTGVAPVVNHHLGHSEVMTGASLAAIKTKLILGHLVVAWVANVNGFVNHAIALTGYQNDRLYFNNPWTARKESMSVAEFYQHWNQDAQRALSY
;
A
#
# COMPACT_ATOMS: atom_id res chain seq x y z
N MET A 1 -33.47 11.63 53.05
CA MET A 1 -32.57 12.34 52.12
C MET A 1 -31.15 11.85 52.40
N VAL A 2 -30.43 11.36 51.39
CA VAL A 2 -29.04 10.90 51.56
C VAL A 2 -28.17 12.11 51.87
N LYS A 3 -27.29 12.00 52.87
CA LYS A 3 -26.37 13.06 53.30
C LYS A 3 -24.97 12.49 53.45
N ASN A 4 -23.96 13.26 53.06
CA ASN A 4 -22.54 12.89 53.11
C ASN A 4 -22.22 11.53 52.47
N GLY A 5 -22.86 11.23 51.33
CA GLY A 5 -22.82 9.89 50.76
C GLY A 5 -23.20 9.82 49.29
N GLU A 6 -22.75 8.73 48.67
CA GLU A 6 -23.13 8.38 47.30
C GLU A 6 -24.51 7.71 47.27
N ALA A 7 -25.26 7.95 46.20
CA ALA A 7 -26.51 7.25 45.92
C ALA A 7 -26.63 6.94 44.43
N TYR A 8 -27.14 5.75 44.12
CA TYR A 8 -27.43 5.35 42.75
C TYR A 8 -28.87 5.70 42.40
N ALA A 9 -29.06 6.55 41.40
CA ALA A 9 -30.38 6.99 40.95
C ALA A 9 -30.37 7.20 39.44
N ASN A 10 -31.47 6.79 38.77
CA ASN A 10 -31.65 6.95 37.33
C ASN A 10 -30.47 6.43 36.49
N GLY A 11 -29.88 5.30 36.88
CA GLY A 11 -28.76 4.69 36.14
C GLY A 11 -27.38 5.26 36.45
N HIS A 12 -27.26 6.18 37.42
CA HIS A 12 -26.03 6.93 37.64
C HIS A 12 -25.75 7.16 39.14
N TRP A 13 -24.48 7.08 39.51
CA TRP A 13 -24.02 7.47 40.85
C TRP A 13 -23.97 8.99 41.00
N ARG A 14 -24.46 9.49 42.14
CA ARG A 14 -24.49 10.90 42.56
C ARG A 14 -23.93 11.04 43.97
N TYR A 15 -23.50 12.23 44.35
CA TYR A 15 -23.06 12.52 45.73
C TYR A 15 -23.84 13.68 46.34
N PHE A 16 -24.25 13.51 47.59
CA PHE A 16 -24.99 14.52 48.36
C PHE A 16 -24.17 14.99 49.56
N GLY A 17 -24.06 16.32 49.72
CA GLY A 17 -23.32 16.97 50.79
C GLY A 17 -23.98 16.85 52.17
N ALA A 18 -23.44 17.55 53.16
CA ALA A 18 -23.90 17.49 54.55
C ALA A 18 -25.33 18.08 54.74
N ASP A 19 -25.67 19.07 53.93
CA ASP A 19 -26.98 19.70 53.86
C ASP A 19 -27.98 18.91 52.97
N GLY A 20 -27.51 17.86 52.28
CA GLY A 20 -28.30 17.08 51.32
C GLY A 20 -28.32 17.67 49.91
N THR A 21 -27.52 18.69 49.60
CA THR A 21 -27.37 19.23 48.25
C THR A 21 -26.56 18.31 47.36
N MET A 22 -27.00 18.15 46.10
CA MET A 22 -26.27 17.36 45.10
C MET A 22 -24.98 18.09 44.70
N GLN A 23 -23.86 17.38 44.75
CA GLN A 23 -22.54 17.94 44.41
C GLN A 23 -22.22 17.74 42.92
N THR A 24 -21.44 18.66 42.36
CA THR A 24 -20.88 18.59 41.00
C THR A 24 -19.37 18.88 41.05
N GLY A 25 -18.65 18.56 39.98
CA GLY A 25 -17.20 18.73 39.91
C GLY A 25 -16.43 17.62 40.62
N PHE A 26 -15.19 17.92 40.99
CA PHE A 26 -14.32 16.98 41.70
C PHE A 26 -14.73 16.86 43.16
N VAL A 27 -14.91 15.62 43.62
CA VAL A 27 -15.26 15.32 45.01
C VAL A 27 -14.28 14.28 45.54
N GLN A 28 -13.69 14.55 46.71
CA GLN A 28 -12.93 13.56 47.45
C GLN A 28 -13.86 12.84 48.43
N LEU A 29 -14.07 11.54 48.19
CA LEU A 29 -14.95 10.70 48.97
C LEU A 29 -14.25 10.22 50.25
N LYS A 30 -15.05 9.78 51.22
CA LYS A 30 -14.56 9.30 52.54
C LYS A 30 -13.64 8.08 52.45
N ASP A 31 -13.80 7.27 51.40
CA ASP A 31 -12.94 6.12 51.11
C ASP A 31 -11.62 6.50 50.42
N GLY A 32 -11.36 7.80 50.26
CA GLY A 32 -10.14 8.35 49.69
C GLY A 32 -10.15 8.47 48.16
N ARG A 33 -11.20 7.98 47.47
CA ARG A 33 -11.33 8.18 46.02
C ARG A 33 -11.55 9.65 45.70
N THR A 34 -11.01 10.10 44.58
CA THR A 34 -11.41 11.35 43.94
C THR A 34 -12.22 10.99 42.70
N VAL A 35 -13.44 11.50 42.62
CA VAL A 35 -14.37 11.24 41.52
C VAL A 35 -14.81 12.56 40.92
N TYR A 36 -15.41 12.52 39.73
CA TYR A 36 -15.95 13.72 39.09
C TYR A 36 -17.43 13.53 38.75
N TYR A 37 -18.25 14.48 39.20
CA TYR A 37 -19.67 14.57 38.87
C TYR A 37 -19.88 15.67 37.83
N ASN A 38 -20.58 15.38 36.73
CA ASN A 38 -20.88 16.38 35.70
C ASN A 38 -21.87 17.45 36.21
N GLY A 39 -22.26 18.40 35.35
CA GLY A 39 -23.23 19.45 35.72
C GLY A 39 -24.62 18.93 36.14
N ALA A 40 -24.97 17.69 35.77
CA ALA A 40 -26.19 17.02 36.21
C ALA A 40 -26.00 16.17 37.49
N GLY A 41 -24.80 16.21 38.10
CA GLY A 41 -24.44 15.46 39.29
C GLY A 41 -24.12 13.98 39.03
N GLU A 42 -23.87 13.57 37.78
CA GLU A 42 -23.58 12.17 37.42
C GLU A 42 -22.09 11.86 37.45
N MET A 43 -21.72 10.79 38.13
CA MET A 43 -20.33 10.33 38.18
C MET A 43 -19.83 9.95 36.79
N ARG A 44 -18.63 10.41 36.44
CA ARG A 44 -17.98 10.14 35.16
C ARG A 44 -16.94 9.04 35.28
N TYR A 45 -16.72 8.35 34.16
CA TYR A 45 -15.91 7.15 34.02
C TYR A 45 -15.05 7.22 32.75
N GLY A 46 -13.98 6.43 32.70
CA GLY A 46 -13.08 6.37 31.54
C GLY A 46 -12.36 7.69 31.29
N GLU A 47 -11.90 7.87 30.05
CA GLU A 47 -11.19 9.07 29.61
C GLU A 47 -12.16 10.24 29.44
N GLN A 48 -11.89 11.37 30.09
CA GLN A 48 -12.76 12.55 30.08
C GLN A 48 -11.93 13.82 29.83
N ALA A 49 -12.41 14.65 28.92
CA ALA A 49 -11.90 16.01 28.72
C ALA A 49 -12.72 16.98 29.60
N ILE A 50 -12.06 17.57 30.61
CA ILE A 50 -12.68 18.49 31.58
C ILE A 50 -11.82 19.74 31.61
N ASN A 51 -12.40 20.90 31.28
CA ASN A 51 -11.71 22.19 31.24
C ASN A 51 -10.37 22.14 30.45
N HIS A 52 -10.42 21.56 29.25
CA HIS A 52 -9.26 21.37 28.34
C HIS A 52 -8.13 20.48 28.87
N ARG A 53 -8.39 19.70 29.93
CA ARG A 53 -7.44 18.72 30.48
C ARG A 53 -8.04 17.33 30.39
N TRP A 54 -7.18 16.34 30.15
CA TRP A 54 -7.58 14.94 30.09
C TRP A 54 -7.41 14.27 31.44
N TYR A 55 -8.42 13.50 31.83
CA TYR A 55 -8.50 12.72 33.06
C TYR A 55 -8.90 11.29 32.71
N TYR A 56 -8.56 10.34 33.55
CA TYR A 56 -9.11 9.00 33.48
C TYR A 56 -9.69 8.60 34.83
N PHE A 57 -10.96 8.22 34.81
CA PHE A 57 -11.68 7.70 35.96
C PHE A 57 -11.88 6.20 35.80
N ASP A 58 -11.61 5.44 36.84
CA ASP A 58 -11.76 3.99 36.84
C ASP A 58 -13.17 3.59 36.38
N PRO A 59 -13.34 2.72 35.36
CA PRO A 59 -14.66 2.39 34.83
C PRO A 59 -15.60 1.68 35.83
N VAL A 60 -15.05 1.11 36.92
CA VAL A 60 -15.84 0.38 37.91
C VAL A 60 -16.26 1.31 39.04
N ASN A 61 -15.30 2.04 39.62
CA ASN A 61 -15.53 2.82 40.84
C ASN A 61 -15.33 4.33 40.67
N GLY A 62 -15.12 4.84 39.45
CA GLY A 62 -14.99 6.27 39.18
C GLY A 62 -13.72 6.91 39.77
N ALA A 63 -12.79 6.15 40.36
CA ALA A 63 -11.60 6.72 40.97
C ALA A 63 -10.67 7.33 39.91
N MET A 64 -10.33 8.60 40.08
CA MET A 64 -9.39 9.33 39.22
C MET A 64 -7.98 8.73 39.31
N LYS A 65 -7.38 8.40 38.17
CA LYS A 65 -5.98 7.96 38.09
C LYS A 65 -5.03 9.15 38.12
N ARG A 66 -3.84 8.92 38.70
CA ARG A 66 -2.76 9.89 38.87
C ARG A 66 -1.42 9.22 38.58
N GLY A 67 -0.42 9.97 38.17
CA GLY A 67 0.90 9.46 37.82
C GLY A 67 0.88 8.52 36.61
N TRP A 68 1.80 7.57 36.57
CA TRP A 68 1.91 6.59 35.49
C TRP A 68 0.68 5.67 35.45
N PHE A 69 0.08 5.53 34.27
CA PHE A 69 -1.05 4.63 34.06
C PHE A 69 -1.00 4.00 32.67
N THR A 70 -1.39 2.73 32.57
CA THR A 70 -1.60 2.05 31.29
C THR A 70 -3.10 1.97 31.02
N LEU A 71 -3.55 2.65 29.98
CA LEU A 71 -4.94 2.69 29.57
C LEU A 71 -5.40 1.34 28.98
N PRO A 72 -6.72 1.08 28.89
CA PRO A 72 -7.24 -0.15 28.31
C PRO A 72 -6.73 -0.44 26.89
N ASP A 73 -6.52 0.61 26.09
CA ASP A 73 -5.94 0.57 24.73
C ASP A 73 -4.41 0.38 24.70
N LYS A 74 -3.81 0.09 25.86
CA LYS A 74 -2.37 -0.16 26.08
C LYS A 74 -1.47 1.07 25.99
N ARG A 75 -1.99 2.28 25.79
CA ARG A 75 -1.18 3.50 25.92
C ARG A 75 -0.69 3.65 27.36
N LYS A 76 0.62 3.79 27.53
CA LYS A 76 1.21 4.25 28.79
C LYS A 76 1.21 5.77 28.82
N VAL A 77 0.61 6.38 29.82
CA VAL A 77 0.45 7.83 29.97
C VAL A 77 0.87 8.29 31.36
N TYR A 78 0.96 9.59 31.59
CA TYR A 78 1.19 10.17 32.91
C TYR A 78 0.17 11.26 33.21
N TYR A 79 -0.50 11.17 34.36
CA TYR A 79 -1.45 12.16 34.87
C TYR A 79 -0.81 13.02 35.95
N ASP A 80 -0.47 14.26 35.63
CA ASP A 80 0.05 15.25 36.59
C ASP A 80 -1.12 15.92 37.31
N LEU A 81 -1.58 15.24 38.36
CA LEU A 81 -2.80 15.57 39.09
C LEU A 81 -2.59 15.40 40.61
N GLN A 82 -3.05 16.40 41.36
CA GLN A 82 -3.17 16.39 42.80
C GLN A 82 -4.41 15.59 43.24
N ALA A 83 -4.52 15.29 44.54
CA ALA A 83 -5.66 14.56 45.10
C ALA A 83 -7.00 15.29 44.90
N ASN A 84 -7.00 16.63 44.86
CA ASN A 84 -8.22 17.42 44.66
C ASN A 84 -8.63 17.58 43.18
N GLY A 85 -7.97 16.90 42.24
CA GLY A 85 -8.25 17.02 40.80
C GLY A 85 -7.59 18.21 40.09
N GLN A 86 -6.87 19.07 40.82
CA GLN A 86 -6.04 20.12 40.23
C GLN A 86 -4.77 19.55 39.60
N GLY A 87 -4.19 20.26 38.64
CA GLY A 87 -2.96 19.86 37.95
C GLY A 87 -3.05 20.08 36.45
N ARG A 88 -2.12 19.50 35.71
CA ARG A 88 -2.03 19.62 34.25
C ARG A 88 -2.85 18.56 33.50
N GLY A 89 -3.32 17.52 34.20
CA GLY A 89 -4.04 16.40 33.58
C GLY A 89 -3.08 15.41 32.92
N MET A 90 -3.54 14.69 31.90
CA MET A 90 -2.66 13.87 31.07
C MET A 90 -1.60 14.75 30.41
N LEU A 91 -0.34 14.32 30.51
CA LEU A 91 0.78 15.04 29.95
C LEU A 91 0.98 14.77 28.45
N HIS A 92 1.47 15.79 27.74
CA HIS A 92 1.76 15.78 26.30
C HIS A 92 3.13 16.44 26.05
N GLY A 93 3.78 16.12 24.93
CA GLY A 93 5.09 16.65 24.54
C GLY A 93 6.22 16.23 25.47
N GLN A 94 7.35 16.95 25.42
CA GLN A 94 8.49 16.70 26.30
C GLN A 94 8.18 17.14 27.74
N GLN A 95 8.40 16.24 28.71
CA GLN A 95 8.14 16.49 30.12
C GLN A 95 9.27 15.96 31.00
N GLN A 96 9.64 16.75 32.00
CA GLN A 96 10.58 16.33 33.03
C GLN A 96 9.80 15.79 34.24
N LEU A 97 10.11 14.56 34.64
CA LEU A 97 9.52 13.86 35.78
C LEU A 97 10.66 13.42 36.70
N GLY A 98 10.91 14.20 37.76
CA GLY A 98 12.13 14.06 38.57
C GLY A 98 13.38 14.38 37.73
N ASP A 99 14.39 13.52 37.79
CA ASP A 99 15.65 13.69 37.02
C ASP A 99 15.54 13.19 35.57
N GLN A 100 14.42 12.56 35.22
CA GLN A 100 14.22 11.90 33.94
C GLN A 100 13.34 12.76 33.03
N ILE A 101 13.64 12.74 31.73
CA ILE A 101 12.87 13.46 30.71
C ILE A 101 12.21 12.43 29.81
N TYR A 102 10.93 12.61 29.54
CA TYR A 102 10.09 11.74 28.71
C TYR A 102 9.46 12.55 27.57
N TYR A 103 9.03 11.87 26.52
CA TYR A 103 8.21 12.48 25.48
C TYR A 103 6.87 11.75 25.40
N PHE A 104 5.79 12.50 25.59
CA PHE A 104 4.44 12.03 25.39
C PHE A 104 3.93 12.54 24.05
N ASN A 105 3.24 11.68 23.30
CA ASN A 105 2.65 12.06 22.03
C ASN A 105 1.74 13.30 22.21
N ASP A 106 1.97 14.31 21.38
CA ASP A 106 1.30 15.61 21.51
C ASP A 106 -0.23 15.52 21.37
N TRP A 107 -0.74 14.52 20.66
CA TRP A 107 -2.17 14.31 20.45
C TRP A 107 -2.83 13.44 21.53
N ASN A 108 -2.26 12.27 21.83
CA ASN A 108 -2.92 11.26 22.67
C ASN A 108 -2.20 10.95 23.99
N GLY A 109 -1.17 11.71 24.36
CA GLY A 109 -0.47 11.57 25.64
C GLY A 109 0.29 10.26 25.81
N ALA A 110 0.36 9.39 24.79
CA ALA A 110 1.08 8.13 24.88
C ALA A 110 2.59 8.36 25.01
N LEU A 111 3.23 7.72 25.98
CA LEU A 111 4.68 7.71 26.11
C LEU A 111 5.31 7.18 24.83
N ARG A 112 6.23 7.95 24.24
CA ARG A 112 7.04 7.56 23.11
C ARG A 112 8.27 6.81 23.60
N THR A 113 8.53 5.65 23.01
CA THR A 113 9.74 4.84 23.23
C THR A 113 10.40 4.55 21.88
N ASN A 114 11.71 4.29 21.90
CA ASN A 114 12.54 4.14 20.70
C ASN A 114 12.30 5.27 19.67
N TYR A 115 12.10 6.47 20.18
CA TYR A 115 11.59 7.61 19.43
C TYR A 115 12.66 8.66 19.27
N ALA A 116 12.88 9.08 18.03
CA ALA A 116 13.73 10.20 17.71
C ALA A 116 12.87 11.47 17.52
N HIS A 117 13.08 12.45 18.39
CA HIS A 117 12.39 13.73 18.36
C HIS A 117 13.23 14.77 17.63
N TYR A 118 12.67 15.38 16.58
CA TYR A 118 13.33 16.43 15.81
C TYR A 118 12.95 17.81 16.33
N LEU A 119 13.96 18.56 16.78
CA LEU A 119 13.82 19.94 17.24
C LEU A 119 14.09 20.88 16.06
N ALA A 120 13.05 21.15 15.26
CA ALA A 120 13.17 21.88 13.99
C ALA A 120 13.89 23.23 14.08
N LYS A 121 13.66 24.00 15.15
CA LYS A 121 14.32 25.30 15.36
C LYS A 121 15.84 25.19 15.54
N MET A 122 16.30 24.06 16.07
CA MET A 122 17.72 23.82 16.34
C MET A 122 18.37 22.95 15.26
N GLY A 123 17.57 22.26 14.44
CA GLY A 123 18.08 21.26 13.49
C GLY A 123 18.74 20.07 14.20
N LYS A 124 18.26 19.70 15.40
CA LYS A 124 18.85 18.66 16.26
C LYS A 124 17.87 17.51 16.49
N LEU A 125 18.42 16.35 16.82
CA LEU A 125 17.67 15.14 17.14
C LEU A 125 17.97 14.72 18.58
N GLN A 126 16.92 14.36 19.31
CA GLN A 126 16.97 13.73 20.62
C GLN A 126 16.43 12.30 20.52
N TYR A 127 16.90 11.38 21.36
CA TYR A 127 16.43 10.00 21.36
C TYR A 127 15.89 9.56 22.71
N TYR A 128 14.68 9.00 22.69
CA TYR A 128 14.02 8.40 23.84
C TYR A 128 14.11 6.88 23.70
N GLY A 129 14.76 6.23 24.68
CA GLY A 129 15.05 4.80 24.64
C GLY A 129 13.81 3.90 24.74
N SER A 130 14.04 2.60 24.84
CA SER A 130 12.97 1.61 25.03
C SER A 130 12.25 1.77 26.36
N ASP A 131 12.91 2.35 27.37
CA ASP A 131 12.32 2.73 28.67
C ASP A 131 11.62 4.10 28.65
N GLY A 132 11.62 4.79 27.50
CA GLY A 132 10.98 6.08 27.26
C GLY A 132 11.76 7.29 27.77
N LYS A 133 12.95 7.10 28.36
CA LYS A 133 13.76 8.20 28.89
C LYS A 133 14.61 8.81 27.79
N LEU A 134 14.77 10.13 27.84
CA LEU A 134 15.70 10.88 27.00
C LEU A 134 17.13 10.45 27.31
N ALA A 135 17.87 10.05 26.30
CA ALA A 135 19.28 9.80 26.45
C ALA A 135 20.08 11.11 26.54
N ARG A 136 20.92 11.22 27.58
CA ARG A 136 21.82 12.36 27.80
C ARG A 136 23.14 11.87 28.38
N ARG A 137 24.24 12.52 28.00
CA ARG A 137 25.60 12.23 28.50
C ARG A 137 26.00 10.76 28.37
N GLN A 138 25.58 10.11 27.28
CA GLN A 138 25.82 8.68 27.08
C GLN A 138 25.87 8.31 25.61
N THR A 139 26.45 7.14 25.34
CA THR A 139 26.34 6.48 24.04
C THR A 139 25.03 5.71 23.95
N VAL A 140 24.29 5.90 22.85
CA VAL A 140 23.04 5.18 22.58
C VAL A 140 23.18 4.25 21.38
N ARG A 141 22.50 3.11 21.45
CA ARG A 141 22.26 2.21 20.32
C ARG A 141 20.80 2.38 19.86
N ALA A 142 20.62 2.97 18.70
CA ALA A 142 19.32 3.36 18.14
C ALA A 142 19.31 3.04 16.64
N GLY A 143 19.52 1.79 16.25
CA GLY A 143 19.78 1.39 14.85
C GLY A 143 21.23 1.65 14.42
N GLY A 144 21.78 2.82 14.77
CA GLY A 144 23.22 3.12 14.79
C GLY A 144 23.75 3.34 16.21
N GLN A 145 25.03 3.71 16.33
CA GLN A 145 25.65 4.12 17.60
C GLN A 145 25.93 5.62 17.58
N TYR A 146 25.36 6.36 18.54
CA TYR A 146 25.42 7.81 18.62
C TYR A 146 25.83 8.28 20.01
N GLN A 147 26.60 9.37 20.10
CA GLN A 147 26.83 10.06 21.37
C GLN A 147 25.73 11.10 21.58
N ALA A 148 25.11 11.10 22.76
CA ALA A 148 24.16 12.12 23.19
C ALA A 148 24.85 13.09 24.17
N ASP A 149 24.78 14.40 23.89
CA ASP A 149 25.37 15.42 24.74
C ASP A 149 24.58 15.66 26.05
N GLU A 150 24.92 16.72 26.79
CA GLU A 150 24.24 17.09 28.04
C GLU A 150 22.76 17.43 27.87
N LEU A 151 22.39 17.99 26.70
CA LEU A 151 21.00 18.32 26.35
C LEU A 151 20.31 17.15 25.63
N GLY A 152 21.04 16.07 25.34
CA GLY A 152 20.56 14.88 24.65
C GLY A 152 20.61 14.96 23.13
N TYR A 153 21.28 15.96 22.56
CA TYR A 153 21.43 16.05 21.11
C TYR A 153 22.39 14.97 20.61
N LEU A 154 21.95 14.25 19.58
CA LEU A 154 22.75 13.20 18.97
C LEU A 154 23.81 13.77 18.03
N ALA A 155 25.04 13.28 18.17
CA ALA A 155 26.11 13.49 17.20
C ALA A 155 25.90 12.58 15.98
N LEU A 156 25.27 13.12 14.93
CA LEU A 156 25.01 12.42 13.67
C LEU A 156 26.18 12.57 12.68
N LYS A 157 26.34 11.60 11.79
CA LYS A 157 27.40 11.60 10.76
C LYS A 157 26.91 12.22 9.45
N LEU A 158 27.81 12.69 8.60
CA LEU A 158 27.48 13.09 7.22
C LEU A 158 26.74 11.96 6.49
N GLY A 159 25.66 12.30 5.78
CA GLY A 159 24.85 11.35 5.02
C GLY A 159 23.70 10.74 5.83
N GLU A 160 23.31 9.53 5.46
CA GLU A 160 22.15 8.84 6.03
C GLU A 160 22.46 8.22 7.39
N ASN A 161 21.59 8.47 8.37
CA ASN A 161 21.70 7.96 9.74
C ASN A 161 20.39 7.27 10.13
N LEU A 162 20.44 5.99 10.50
CA LEU A 162 19.30 5.27 11.07
C LEU A 162 19.23 5.54 12.57
N VAL A 163 18.19 6.24 13.02
CA VAL A 163 17.95 6.55 14.44
C VAL A 163 16.57 6.01 14.86
N GLY A 164 16.58 5.02 15.75
CA GLY A 164 15.40 4.22 16.06
C GLY A 164 15.00 3.41 14.82
N THR A 165 13.82 3.68 14.28
CA THR A 165 13.29 3.04 13.06
C THR A 165 13.32 3.94 11.82
N ASN A 166 13.73 5.20 11.97
CA ASN A 166 13.66 6.21 10.92
C ASN A 166 15.04 6.62 10.42
N TRP A 167 15.11 6.93 9.12
CA TRP A 167 16.31 7.45 8.48
C TRP A 167 16.31 8.98 8.46
N TYR A 168 17.47 9.58 8.69
CA TYR A 168 17.69 11.03 8.70
C TYR A 168 18.89 11.37 7.82
N LEU A 169 18.81 12.46 7.07
CA LEU A 169 19.91 12.92 6.20
C LEU A 169 20.61 14.12 6.81
N VAL A 170 21.93 14.05 6.91
CA VAL A 170 22.77 15.14 7.40
C VAL A 170 23.67 15.66 6.28
N SER A 171 23.66 16.97 6.10
CA SER A 171 24.52 17.68 5.14
C SER A 171 25.97 17.80 5.63
N ALA A 172 26.88 18.21 4.74
CA ALA A 172 28.28 18.52 5.09
C ALA A 172 28.41 19.61 6.17
N ALA A 173 27.43 20.52 6.26
CA ALA A 173 27.36 21.55 7.30
C ALA A 173 26.82 21.02 8.65
N GLY A 174 26.59 19.71 8.79
CA GLY A 174 26.05 19.10 10.00
C GLY A 174 24.56 19.40 10.26
N ARG A 175 23.83 19.89 9.25
CA ARG A 175 22.39 20.19 9.34
C ARG A 175 21.58 19.01 8.86
N LEU A 176 20.51 18.68 9.59
CA LEU A 176 19.47 17.75 9.13
C LEU A 176 18.76 18.35 7.90
N LEU A 177 18.66 17.57 6.83
CA LEU A 177 18.00 17.93 5.59
C LEU A 177 16.56 17.39 5.58
N THR A 178 15.65 18.19 5.04
CA THR A 178 14.23 17.85 4.87
C THR A 178 13.80 18.08 3.42
N GLY A 179 12.58 17.70 3.08
CA GLY A 179 12.01 17.83 1.74
C GLY A 179 12.60 16.84 0.74
N TRP A 180 12.50 17.20 -0.54
CA TRP A 180 13.03 16.42 -1.66
C TRP A 180 14.55 16.40 -1.68
N GLN A 181 15.14 15.21 -1.77
CA GLN A 181 16.59 15.01 -1.81
C GLN A 181 16.93 13.98 -2.89
N VAL A 182 18.03 14.20 -3.60
CA VAL A 182 18.66 13.18 -4.44
C VAL A 182 19.93 12.74 -3.72
N ILE A 183 20.00 11.46 -3.38
CA ILE A 183 21.10 10.88 -2.61
C ILE A 183 21.81 9.79 -3.42
N ALA A 184 22.81 9.12 -2.82
CA ALA A 184 23.65 8.12 -3.47
C ALA A 184 22.82 7.08 -4.25
N GLY A 185 23.31 6.70 -5.43
CA GLY A 185 22.58 5.80 -6.34
C GLY A 185 21.46 6.49 -7.14
N ASN A 186 21.50 7.83 -7.27
CA ASN A 186 20.47 8.65 -7.95
C ASN A 186 19.07 8.47 -7.34
N ARG A 187 19.02 8.20 -6.04
CA ARG A 187 17.78 7.87 -5.35
C ARG A 187 17.06 9.15 -4.96
N THR A 188 15.90 9.41 -5.56
CA THR A 188 15.04 10.53 -5.16
C THR A 188 14.22 10.12 -3.95
N VAL A 189 14.41 10.79 -2.82
CA VAL A 189 13.74 10.50 -1.55
C VAL A 189 13.10 11.78 -1.00
N TYR A 190 12.23 11.63 0.01
CA TYR A 190 11.62 12.77 0.69
C TYR A 190 11.77 12.62 2.20
N TYR A 191 12.23 13.67 2.87
CA TYR A 191 12.33 13.74 4.33
C TYR A 191 11.25 14.69 4.85
N ASP A 192 10.43 14.22 5.78
CA ASP A 192 9.30 14.99 6.32
C ASP A 192 9.79 16.27 7.03
N PRO A 193 9.32 17.48 6.66
CA PRO A 193 9.79 18.73 7.27
C PRO A 193 9.50 18.88 8.77
N ALA A 194 8.46 18.23 9.29
CA ALA A 194 8.08 18.32 10.70
C ALA A 194 8.92 17.40 11.59
N THR A 195 9.42 16.29 11.03
CA THR A 195 10.11 15.24 11.80
C THR A 195 11.53 14.96 11.33
N ALA A 196 11.94 15.49 10.18
CA ALA A 196 13.17 15.16 9.45
C ALA A 196 13.35 13.67 9.09
N ALA A 197 12.34 12.83 9.32
CA ALA A 197 12.40 11.42 9.01
C ALA A 197 12.14 11.16 7.52
N MET A 198 12.86 10.21 6.94
CA MET A 198 12.61 9.74 5.58
C MET A 198 11.20 9.16 5.48
N VAL A 199 10.45 9.64 4.49
CA VAL A 199 9.12 9.13 4.18
C VAL A 199 9.22 7.82 3.41
N LYS A 200 8.36 6.88 3.80
CA LYS A 200 8.19 5.56 3.19
C LYS A 200 6.69 5.31 2.98
N GLY A 201 6.37 4.46 2.00
CA GLY A 201 4.99 4.14 1.62
C GLY A 201 4.31 5.24 0.81
N GLU A 202 2.98 5.15 0.68
CA GLU A 202 2.17 6.16 0.02
C GLU A 202 2.14 7.45 0.82
N ARG A 203 2.30 8.59 0.13
CA ARG A 203 2.24 9.91 0.76
C ARG A 203 1.63 10.93 -0.19
N HIS A 204 0.67 11.68 0.35
CA HIS A 204 0.12 12.86 -0.30
C HIS A 204 0.97 14.10 0.04
N LEU A 205 1.63 14.69 -0.96
CA LEU A 205 2.49 15.86 -0.83
C LEU A 205 2.06 16.91 -1.85
N ALA A 206 1.78 18.13 -1.38
CA ALA A 206 1.45 19.27 -2.24
C ALA A 206 0.38 18.97 -3.31
N GLY A 207 -0.69 18.25 -2.94
CA GLY A 207 -1.81 17.93 -3.85
C GLY A 207 -1.59 16.70 -4.74
N HIS A 208 -0.48 15.99 -4.61
CA HIS A 208 -0.18 14.80 -5.41
C HIS A 208 0.18 13.61 -4.54
N TRP A 209 -0.20 12.42 -4.98
CA TRP A 209 0.21 11.16 -4.37
C TRP A 209 1.54 10.69 -4.95
N TYR A 210 2.41 10.23 -4.06
CA TYR A 210 3.70 9.61 -4.35
C TYR A 210 3.78 8.27 -3.61
N TYR A 211 4.63 7.37 -4.08
CA TYR A 211 4.99 6.17 -3.36
C TYR A 211 6.50 6.12 -3.17
N PHE A 212 6.93 5.91 -1.93
CA PHE A 212 8.33 5.74 -1.57
C PHE A 212 8.53 4.29 -1.13
N ASN A 213 9.52 3.62 -1.73
CA ASN A 213 9.82 2.23 -1.47
C ASN A 213 9.97 1.97 0.06
N PRO A 214 9.27 0.99 0.65
CA PRO A 214 9.31 0.76 2.10
C PRO A 214 10.68 0.35 2.65
N VAL A 215 11.54 -0.24 1.82
CA VAL A 215 12.89 -0.68 2.22
C VAL A 215 13.79 0.54 2.32
N ASP A 216 13.80 1.35 1.27
CA ASP A 216 14.92 2.25 1.00
C ASP A 216 14.47 3.70 0.76
N GLY A 217 13.17 3.96 0.66
CA GLY A 217 12.60 5.29 0.49
C GLY A 217 12.71 5.85 -0.93
N HIS A 218 13.19 5.07 -1.91
CA HIS A 218 13.22 5.52 -3.30
C HIS A 218 11.81 5.81 -3.81
N ARG A 219 11.59 7.02 -4.35
CA ARG A 219 10.34 7.38 -5.00
C ARG A 219 10.10 6.54 -6.26
N SER A 220 8.97 5.86 -6.34
CA SER A 220 8.56 5.10 -7.52
C SER A 220 8.20 5.99 -8.71
N THR A 221 8.42 5.43 -9.91
CA THR A 221 8.02 5.97 -11.21
C THR A 221 7.56 4.81 -12.09
N GLY A 222 6.72 5.07 -13.09
CA GLY A 222 6.16 4.06 -13.98
C GLY A 222 5.09 3.19 -13.33
N LEU A 223 4.86 2.02 -13.92
CA LEU A 223 3.93 1.00 -13.41
C LEU A 223 4.44 0.48 -12.06
N THR A 224 3.60 0.53 -11.03
CA THR A 224 3.95 0.11 -9.65
C THR A 224 2.83 -0.72 -9.05
N LEU A 225 3.18 -1.86 -8.46
CA LEU A 225 2.28 -2.66 -7.61
C LEU A 225 2.39 -2.16 -6.16
N LEU A 226 1.26 -1.73 -5.60
CA LEU A 226 1.16 -1.28 -4.23
C LEU A 226 0.91 -2.45 -3.26
N PRO A 227 1.22 -2.30 -1.95
CA PRO A 227 1.02 -3.35 -0.94
C PRO A 227 -0.42 -3.82 -0.78
N ASP A 228 -1.40 -3.00 -1.18
CA ASP A 228 -2.83 -3.33 -1.16
C ASP A 228 -3.29 -4.10 -2.41
N GLY A 229 -2.37 -4.45 -3.32
CA GLY A 229 -2.61 -5.23 -4.53
C GLY A 229 -3.00 -4.42 -5.76
N ARG A 230 -3.12 -3.09 -5.65
CA ARG A 230 -3.43 -2.23 -6.81
C ARG A 230 -2.20 -2.01 -7.67
N TYR A 231 -2.35 -2.12 -8.98
CA TYR A 231 -1.42 -1.50 -9.92
C TYR A 231 -1.80 -0.04 -10.13
N VAL A 232 -0.81 0.85 -10.10
CA VAL A 232 -0.94 2.28 -10.36
C VAL A 232 0.19 2.74 -11.30
N TYR A 233 0.07 3.95 -11.85
CA TYR A 233 1.12 4.53 -12.68
C TYR A 233 1.61 5.86 -12.10
N TYR A 234 2.91 5.98 -11.87
CA TYR A 234 3.57 7.21 -11.46
C TYR A 234 4.31 7.86 -12.64
N ALA A 235 4.15 9.16 -12.87
CA ALA A 235 4.90 9.86 -13.90
C ALA A 235 6.41 9.92 -13.58
N ALA A 236 7.23 10.45 -14.49
CA ALA A 236 8.68 10.58 -14.28
C ALA A 236 9.04 11.48 -13.08
N ASN A 237 8.15 12.42 -12.71
CA ASN A 237 8.27 13.23 -11.49
C ASN A 237 7.70 12.52 -10.23
N GLY A 238 7.29 11.26 -10.35
CA GLY A 238 6.74 10.43 -9.28
C GLY A 238 5.32 10.74 -8.85
N GLN A 239 4.59 11.60 -9.56
CA GLN A 239 3.19 11.90 -9.25
C GLN A 239 2.28 10.79 -9.79
N MET A 240 1.39 10.27 -8.95
CA MET A 240 0.39 9.28 -9.37
C MET A 240 -0.51 9.87 -10.46
N GLN A 241 -0.77 9.09 -11.49
CA GLN A 241 -1.55 9.50 -12.66
C GLN A 241 -2.98 8.95 -12.60
N TYR A 242 -3.91 9.76 -13.08
CA TYR A 242 -5.35 9.50 -13.05
C TYR A 242 -5.96 9.57 -14.46
N GLY A 243 -6.97 8.77 -14.76
CA GLY A 243 -7.62 8.75 -16.06
C GLY A 243 -6.80 8.00 -17.12
N ARG A 244 -6.60 8.60 -18.29
CA ARG A 244 -5.91 7.95 -19.42
C ARG A 244 -4.41 8.27 -19.38
N VAL A 245 -3.57 7.24 -19.32
CA VAL A 245 -2.11 7.37 -19.27
C VAL A 245 -1.47 6.61 -20.42
N GLN A 246 -0.70 7.30 -21.27
CA GLN A 246 0.06 6.66 -22.36
C GLN A 246 1.51 6.41 -21.91
N ALA A 247 1.95 5.17 -21.95
CA ALA A 247 3.30 4.73 -21.62
C ALA A 247 3.87 3.88 -22.77
N GLY A 248 4.53 4.54 -23.72
CA GLY A 248 5.01 3.88 -24.94
C GLY A 248 3.84 3.27 -25.72
N ARG A 249 3.87 1.95 -25.94
CA ARG A 249 2.82 1.19 -26.65
C ARG A 249 1.61 0.85 -25.79
N ILE A 250 1.63 1.15 -24.50
CA ILE A 250 0.57 0.79 -23.55
C ILE A 250 -0.23 2.05 -23.20
N THR A 251 -1.55 1.96 -23.29
CA THR A 251 -2.46 2.92 -22.65
C THR A 251 -3.04 2.28 -21.39
N TYR A 252 -2.86 2.92 -20.24
CA TYR A 252 -3.54 2.55 -19.00
C TYR A 252 -4.77 3.43 -18.77
N PHE A 253 -5.83 2.84 -18.24
CA PHE A 253 -7.01 3.53 -17.76
C PHE A 253 -7.07 3.40 -16.24
N THR A 254 -6.83 4.50 -15.53
CA THR A 254 -6.77 4.54 -14.07
C THR A 254 -8.01 5.21 -13.47
N ASN A 255 -8.45 4.67 -12.33
CA ASN A 255 -9.53 5.21 -11.52
C ASN A 255 -9.19 6.64 -11.05
N ARG A 256 -10.14 7.57 -11.14
CA ARG A 256 -9.91 8.99 -10.81
C ARG A 256 -9.79 9.29 -9.32
N ALA A 257 -10.26 8.40 -8.45
CA ALA A 257 -10.17 8.56 -7.00
C ALA A 257 -8.98 7.81 -6.42
N SER A 258 -8.81 6.54 -6.78
CA SER A 258 -7.77 5.68 -6.20
C SER A 258 -6.48 5.64 -7.02
N GLY A 259 -6.51 5.96 -8.31
CA GLY A 259 -5.38 5.76 -9.23
C GLY A 259 -5.17 4.30 -9.67
N ALA A 260 -6.02 3.37 -9.21
CA ALA A 260 -5.95 1.96 -9.60
C ALA A 260 -6.12 1.79 -11.11
N ILE A 261 -5.31 0.95 -11.75
CA ILE A 261 -5.49 0.57 -13.15
C ILE A 261 -6.73 -0.34 -13.27
N GLU A 262 -7.74 0.13 -13.99
CA GLU A 262 -9.01 -0.56 -14.26
C GLU A 262 -9.14 -1.01 -15.71
N GLY A 263 -8.16 -0.67 -16.54
CA GLY A 263 -8.09 -1.10 -17.92
C GLY A 263 -6.70 -0.85 -18.52
N VAL A 264 -6.42 -1.57 -19.59
CA VAL A 264 -5.19 -1.45 -20.37
C VAL A 264 -5.47 -1.71 -21.84
N TYR A 265 -4.76 -1.02 -22.72
CA TYR A 265 -4.75 -1.29 -24.15
C TYR A 265 -3.30 -1.34 -24.64
N ASN A 266 -2.88 -2.51 -25.12
CA ASN A 266 -1.56 -2.74 -25.69
C ASN A 266 -1.65 -2.57 -27.21
N ASP A 267 -0.95 -1.58 -27.76
CA ASP A 267 -0.97 -1.29 -29.20
C ASP A 267 -0.10 -2.28 -29.98
N ALA A 268 -0.68 -3.47 -30.17
CA ALA A 268 -0.10 -4.55 -30.95
C ALA A 268 -0.51 -4.47 -32.42
N GLU A 269 0.45 -4.75 -33.29
CA GLU A 269 0.21 -4.93 -34.72
C GLU A 269 -0.78 -6.08 -34.94
N VAL A 270 -1.71 -5.89 -35.87
CA VAL A 270 -2.62 -6.95 -36.31
C VAL A 270 -2.04 -7.66 -37.51
N ILE A 271 -1.98 -8.99 -37.44
CA ILE A 271 -1.44 -9.85 -38.49
C ILE A 271 -2.54 -10.83 -38.90
N GLY A 272 -2.91 -10.80 -40.18
CA GLY A 272 -3.84 -11.78 -40.75
C GLY A 272 -3.15 -13.09 -41.08
N GLN A 273 -3.84 -14.22 -40.91
CA GLN A 273 -3.29 -15.56 -41.23
C GLN A 273 -3.28 -15.83 -42.74
N ASN A 274 -4.30 -15.35 -43.46
CA ASN A 274 -4.48 -15.58 -44.90
C ASN A 274 -3.61 -14.65 -45.77
N PRO A 275 -3.28 -15.08 -47.02
CA PRO A 275 -3.61 -16.38 -47.63
C PRO A 275 -2.68 -17.53 -47.22
N GLU A 276 -1.56 -17.26 -46.58
CA GLU A 276 -0.47 -18.24 -46.44
C GLU A 276 -0.73 -19.32 -45.40
N LEU A 277 -1.54 -19.02 -44.38
CA LEU A 277 -1.84 -19.94 -43.29
C LEU A 277 -3.36 -20.14 -43.13
N PRO A 278 -4.04 -20.85 -44.05
CA PRO A 278 -5.50 -21.04 -44.00
C PRO A 278 -6.01 -21.62 -42.69
N THR A 279 -5.21 -22.46 -42.02
CA THR A 279 -5.53 -23.10 -40.73
C THR A 279 -4.54 -22.73 -39.61
N GLY A 280 -3.82 -21.61 -39.73
CA GLY A 280 -2.76 -21.22 -38.79
C GLY A 280 -3.13 -20.09 -37.82
N CYS A 281 -4.35 -20.09 -37.28
CA CYS A 281 -4.80 -19.02 -36.39
C CYS A 281 -3.92 -18.88 -35.13
N GLU A 282 -3.53 -20.00 -34.52
CA GLU A 282 -2.73 -20.08 -33.29
C GLU A 282 -1.35 -19.48 -33.49
N ILE A 283 -0.64 -19.93 -34.53
CA ILE A 283 0.73 -19.46 -34.75
C ILE A 283 0.74 -18.01 -35.22
N THR A 284 -0.31 -17.55 -35.91
CA THR A 284 -0.47 -16.13 -36.26
C THR A 284 -0.72 -15.28 -35.02
N ALA A 285 -1.56 -15.73 -34.08
CA ALA A 285 -1.78 -15.06 -32.79
C ALA A 285 -0.50 -15.04 -31.94
N VAL A 286 0.25 -16.15 -31.88
CA VAL A 286 1.58 -16.21 -31.24
C VAL A 286 2.58 -15.28 -31.92
N THR A 287 2.52 -15.13 -33.24
CA THR A 287 3.36 -14.15 -33.97
C THR A 287 3.10 -12.73 -33.47
N MET A 288 1.83 -12.33 -33.32
CA MET A 288 1.47 -11.01 -32.79
C MET A 288 2.00 -10.81 -31.36
N MET A 289 1.89 -11.85 -30.52
CA MET A 289 2.44 -11.85 -29.16
C MET A 289 3.96 -11.68 -29.13
N LEU A 290 4.71 -12.45 -29.92
CA LEU A 290 6.17 -12.38 -29.97
C LEU A 290 6.67 -11.04 -30.53
N ARG A 291 6.02 -10.51 -31.57
CA ARG A 291 6.37 -9.18 -32.12
C ARG A 291 6.04 -8.05 -31.14
N TYR A 292 4.97 -8.18 -30.36
CA TYR A 292 4.69 -7.22 -29.27
C TYR A 292 5.79 -7.24 -28.21
N ALA A 293 6.29 -8.43 -27.88
CA ALA A 293 7.43 -8.65 -26.98
C ALA A 293 8.78 -8.17 -27.53
N GLY A 294 8.81 -7.59 -28.74
CA GLY A 294 10.02 -7.04 -29.37
C GLY A 294 10.84 -8.06 -30.16
N LYS A 295 10.28 -9.23 -30.51
CA LYS A 295 10.96 -10.21 -31.35
C LYS A 295 10.71 -9.92 -32.83
N ASP A 296 11.78 -9.99 -33.62
CA ASP A 296 11.73 -9.85 -35.06
C ASP A 296 11.46 -11.23 -35.70
N VAL A 297 10.19 -11.58 -35.80
CA VAL A 297 9.71 -12.87 -36.32
C VAL A 297 8.52 -12.65 -37.24
N ASN A 298 8.30 -13.57 -38.18
CA ASN A 298 7.11 -13.55 -39.04
C ASN A 298 6.33 -14.86 -38.96
N LYS A 299 5.05 -14.82 -39.37
CA LYS A 299 4.13 -15.96 -39.24
C LYS A 299 4.56 -17.21 -40.00
N ILE A 300 5.23 -17.06 -41.14
CA ILE A 300 5.68 -18.18 -41.98
C ILE A 300 6.85 -18.89 -41.34
N GLN A 301 7.82 -18.12 -40.82
CA GLN A 301 8.92 -18.65 -40.05
C GLN A 301 8.40 -19.45 -38.85
N LEU A 302 7.54 -18.84 -38.03
CA LEU A 302 7.03 -19.52 -36.83
C LEU A 302 6.19 -20.76 -37.17
N ALA A 303 5.43 -20.74 -38.27
CA ALA A 303 4.69 -21.92 -38.74
C ALA A 303 5.59 -23.08 -39.18
N ARG A 304 6.83 -22.80 -39.61
CA ARG A 304 7.84 -23.81 -39.94
C ARG A 304 8.58 -24.31 -38.69
N GLU A 305 8.79 -23.46 -37.69
CA GLU A 305 9.39 -23.82 -36.41
C GLU A 305 8.42 -24.59 -35.49
N MET A 306 7.11 -24.38 -35.68
CA MET A 306 6.06 -25.01 -34.88
C MET A 306 6.12 -26.55 -34.98
N PRO A 307 6.17 -27.27 -33.83
CA PRO A 307 6.19 -28.72 -33.82
C PRO A 307 5.00 -29.33 -34.57
N ARG A 308 5.19 -30.50 -35.18
CA ARG A 308 4.12 -31.27 -35.82
C ARG A 308 3.84 -32.56 -35.05
N SER A 309 2.57 -32.92 -34.90
CA SER A 309 2.16 -34.14 -34.21
C SER A 309 0.74 -34.54 -34.60
N ASN A 310 0.37 -35.78 -34.30
CA ASN A 310 -1.03 -36.21 -34.33
C ASN A 310 -1.77 -35.87 -33.01
N ASP A 311 -1.06 -35.34 -32.01
CA ASP A 311 -1.60 -34.88 -30.73
C ASP A 311 -1.39 -33.36 -30.60
N GLY A 312 -2.49 -32.61 -30.57
CA GLY A 312 -2.49 -31.15 -30.47
C GLY A 312 -1.74 -30.59 -29.25
N ASN A 313 -1.57 -31.37 -28.18
CA ASN A 313 -0.80 -30.96 -27.01
C ASN A 313 0.72 -31.05 -27.21
N LYS A 314 1.17 -31.70 -28.29
CA LYS A 314 2.59 -31.93 -28.62
C LYS A 314 3.03 -31.22 -29.89
N GLY A 315 2.09 -30.86 -30.76
CA GLY A 315 2.38 -30.16 -32.02
C GLY A 315 1.12 -29.95 -32.84
N PHE A 316 1.26 -29.23 -33.95
CA PHE A 316 0.17 -28.92 -34.87
C PHE A 316 -0.27 -30.18 -35.62
N VAL A 317 -1.59 -30.40 -35.63
CA VAL A 317 -2.23 -31.53 -36.31
C VAL A 317 -2.57 -31.16 -37.75
N GLY A 318 -1.90 -31.82 -38.71
CA GLY A 318 -2.03 -31.55 -40.14
C GLY A 318 -1.04 -30.49 -40.64
N ASP A 319 -1.47 -29.62 -41.55
CA ASP A 319 -0.62 -28.60 -42.15
C ASP A 319 -1.25 -27.20 -42.12
N PRO A 320 -0.68 -26.21 -41.40
CA PRO A 320 -1.24 -24.86 -41.28
C PRO A 320 -1.21 -24.09 -42.61
N PHE A 321 -0.39 -24.52 -43.58
CA PHE A 321 -0.34 -23.99 -44.96
C PHE A 321 -1.44 -24.56 -45.86
N SER A 322 -2.23 -25.53 -45.37
CA SER A 322 -3.34 -26.17 -46.07
C SER A 322 -4.68 -25.82 -45.41
N VAL A 323 -5.76 -25.95 -46.17
CA VAL A 323 -7.15 -25.87 -45.68
C VAL A 323 -7.57 -27.10 -44.85
N THR A 324 -6.73 -28.14 -44.78
CA THR A 324 -7.03 -29.42 -44.10
C THR A 324 -6.29 -29.60 -42.77
N GLY A 325 -5.56 -28.58 -42.31
CA GLY A 325 -5.00 -28.54 -40.95
C GLY A 325 -6.07 -28.33 -39.88
N TRP A 326 -5.73 -28.63 -38.63
CA TRP A 326 -6.71 -28.62 -37.53
C TRP A 326 -6.35 -27.61 -36.45
N TRP A 327 -5.42 -27.94 -35.56
CA TRP A 327 -5.13 -27.12 -34.39
C TRP A 327 -3.80 -27.48 -33.73
N ILE A 328 -3.33 -26.57 -32.88
CA ILE A 328 -2.30 -26.81 -31.87
C ILE A 328 -2.76 -26.20 -30.55
N PHE A 329 -2.52 -26.88 -29.42
CA PHE A 329 -2.90 -26.37 -28.10
C PHE A 329 -1.74 -25.64 -27.42
N PRO A 330 -2.00 -24.86 -26.34
CA PRO A 330 -0.97 -24.07 -25.65
C PRO A 330 0.32 -24.83 -25.37
N THR A 331 0.24 -26.06 -24.86
CA THR A 331 1.42 -26.87 -24.54
C THR A 331 2.23 -27.28 -25.77
N GLY A 332 1.56 -27.48 -26.92
CA GLY A 332 2.22 -27.85 -28.18
C GLY A 332 2.96 -26.68 -28.82
N VAL A 333 2.44 -25.46 -28.69
CA VAL A 333 3.06 -24.24 -29.25
C VAL A 333 4.03 -23.56 -28.27
N ALA A 334 3.93 -23.83 -26.97
CA ALA A 334 4.82 -23.32 -25.92
C ALA A 334 6.32 -23.44 -26.24
N PRO A 335 6.83 -24.55 -26.85
CA PRO A 335 8.24 -24.63 -27.26
C PRO A 335 8.69 -23.53 -28.22
N VAL A 336 7.80 -23.05 -29.10
CA VAL A 336 8.11 -21.92 -30.01
C VAL A 336 8.28 -20.63 -29.20
N VAL A 337 7.39 -20.38 -28.25
CA VAL A 337 7.47 -19.20 -27.38
C VAL A 337 8.72 -19.26 -26.50
N ASN A 338 9.02 -20.43 -25.91
CA ASN A 338 10.25 -20.67 -25.14
C ASN A 338 11.51 -20.41 -25.98
N HIS A 339 11.52 -20.82 -27.25
CA HIS A 339 12.66 -20.61 -28.13
C HIS A 339 12.99 -19.12 -28.31
N HIS A 340 11.97 -18.27 -28.45
CA HIS A 340 12.15 -16.84 -28.74
C HIS A 340 12.26 -15.95 -27.49
N LEU A 341 11.57 -16.30 -26.40
CA LEU A 341 11.50 -15.49 -25.18
C LEU A 341 12.18 -16.12 -23.97
N GLY A 342 12.69 -17.36 -24.09
CA GLY A 342 13.29 -18.13 -23.01
C GLY A 342 12.28 -18.79 -22.07
N HIS A 343 11.04 -18.30 -22.05
CA HIS A 343 9.96 -18.80 -21.21
C HIS A 343 8.60 -18.57 -21.87
N SER A 344 7.64 -19.42 -21.51
CA SER A 344 6.24 -19.32 -21.86
C SER A 344 5.42 -19.76 -20.66
N GLU A 345 4.25 -19.18 -20.51
CA GLU A 345 3.31 -19.49 -19.44
C GLU A 345 2.04 -20.05 -20.04
N VAL A 346 1.79 -21.35 -19.86
CA VAL A 346 0.51 -21.96 -20.20
C VAL A 346 -0.50 -21.54 -19.15
N MET A 347 -1.47 -20.71 -19.55
CA MET A 347 -2.47 -20.09 -18.69
C MET A 347 -3.84 -20.78 -18.82
N THR A 348 -3.87 -22.05 -19.21
CA THR A 348 -5.12 -22.82 -19.32
C THR A 348 -5.82 -22.89 -17.96
N GLY A 349 -7.09 -22.45 -17.91
CA GLY A 349 -7.87 -22.37 -16.67
C GLY A 349 -7.52 -21.19 -15.75
N ALA A 350 -6.71 -20.23 -16.21
CA ALA A 350 -6.37 -19.05 -15.43
C ALA A 350 -7.61 -18.21 -15.08
N SER A 351 -7.56 -17.46 -13.98
CA SER A 351 -8.62 -16.49 -13.69
C SER A 351 -8.53 -15.28 -14.65
N LEU A 352 -9.66 -14.58 -14.86
CA LEU A 352 -9.63 -13.30 -15.58
C LEU A 352 -8.66 -12.30 -14.94
N ALA A 353 -8.51 -12.33 -13.60
CA ALA A 353 -7.55 -11.48 -12.90
C ALA A 353 -6.10 -11.76 -13.31
N ALA A 354 -5.74 -13.04 -13.52
CA ALA A 354 -4.41 -13.41 -14.00
C ALA A 354 -4.18 -12.95 -15.45
N ILE A 355 -5.18 -13.12 -16.33
CA ILE A 355 -5.14 -12.61 -17.72
C ILE A 355 -4.97 -11.08 -17.72
N LYS A 356 -5.78 -10.36 -16.94
CA LYS A 356 -5.69 -8.91 -16.80
C LYS A 356 -4.33 -8.47 -16.27
N THR A 357 -3.75 -9.21 -15.33
CA THR A 357 -2.40 -8.92 -14.81
C THR A 357 -1.35 -9.01 -15.91
N LYS A 358 -1.36 -10.06 -16.75
CA LYS A 358 -0.45 -10.13 -17.92
C LYS A 358 -0.61 -8.94 -18.84
N LEU A 359 -1.85 -8.55 -19.15
CA LEU A 359 -2.13 -7.42 -20.02
C LEU A 359 -1.65 -6.08 -19.43
N ILE A 360 -1.78 -5.87 -18.10
CA ILE A 360 -1.25 -4.68 -17.40
C ILE A 360 0.29 -4.61 -17.52
N LEU A 361 0.95 -5.76 -17.39
CA LEU A 361 2.40 -5.89 -17.51
C LEU A 361 2.89 -5.79 -18.97
N GLY A 362 2.00 -5.63 -19.95
CA GLY A 362 2.35 -5.55 -21.36
C GLY A 362 2.64 -6.91 -22.00
N HIS A 363 2.16 -8.00 -21.40
CA HIS A 363 2.29 -9.34 -21.97
C HIS A 363 0.95 -9.71 -22.60
N LEU A 364 0.94 -9.87 -23.92
CA LEU A 364 -0.27 -10.31 -24.62
C LEU A 364 -0.62 -11.75 -24.20
N VAL A 365 -1.89 -12.11 -24.29
CA VAL A 365 -2.37 -13.46 -24.00
C VAL A 365 -3.02 -14.02 -25.25
N VAL A 366 -2.50 -15.11 -25.78
CA VAL A 366 -3.18 -15.87 -26.83
C VAL A 366 -4.23 -16.75 -26.16
N ALA A 367 -5.49 -16.62 -26.56
CA ALA A 367 -6.61 -17.40 -26.01
C ALA A 367 -7.28 -18.19 -27.13
N TRP A 368 -7.63 -19.44 -26.84
CA TRP A 368 -8.39 -20.28 -27.77
C TRP A 368 -9.87 -20.21 -27.45
N VAL A 369 -10.71 -19.98 -28.45
CA VAL A 369 -12.13 -19.70 -28.32
C VAL A 369 -12.92 -20.58 -29.30
N ALA A 370 -14.01 -21.19 -28.83
CA ALA A 370 -14.86 -22.02 -29.67
C ALA A 370 -15.96 -21.22 -30.37
N ASN A 371 -16.39 -21.65 -31.55
CA ASN A 371 -17.55 -21.11 -32.27
C ASN A 371 -17.44 -19.62 -32.62
N VAL A 372 -16.22 -19.14 -32.88
CA VAL A 372 -15.95 -17.76 -33.31
C VAL A 372 -15.57 -17.77 -34.79
N ASN A 373 -16.12 -16.84 -35.57
CA ASN A 373 -15.89 -16.72 -37.02
C ASN A 373 -16.16 -18.01 -37.83
N GLY A 374 -17.01 -18.91 -37.34
CA GLY A 374 -17.34 -20.18 -37.99
C GLY A 374 -16.37 -21.33 -37.70
N PHE A 375 -15.37 -21.13 -36.85
CA PHE A 375 -14.44 -22.17 -36.43
C PHE A 375 -14.93 -22.90 -35.18
N VAL A 376 -14.74 -24.22 -35.14
CA VAL A 376 -14.96 -25.02 -33.92
C VAL A 376 -13.92 -24.66 -32.86
N ASN A 377 -12.69 -24.34 -33.29
CA ASN A 377 -11.60 -23.84 -32.45
C ASN A 377 -10.88 -22.71 -33.20
N HIS A 378 -10.72 -21.56 -32.57
CA HIS A 378 -9.99 -20.39 -33.09
C HIS A 378 -9.05 -19.84 -32.03
N ALA A 379 -7.98 -19.15 -32.43
CA ALA A 379 -7.10 -18.45 -31.50
C ALA A 379 -7.02 -16.95 -31.78
N ILE A 380 -7.09 -16.16 -30.71
CA ILE A 380 -7.05 -14.70 -30.73
C ILE A 380 -5.95 -14.18 -29.81
N ALA A 381 -5.34 -13.04 -30.13
CA ALA A 381 -4.37 -12.39 -29.26
C ALA A 381 -5.05 -11.29 -28.45
N LEU A 382 -5.30 -11.52 -27.16
CA LEU A 382 -5.83 -10.51 -26.24
C LEU A 382 -4.81 -9.38 -26.07
N THR A 383 -5.25 -8.14 -26.28
CA THR A 383 -4.42 -6.92 -26.25
C THR A 383 -4.80 -5.98 -25.13
N GLY A 384 -5.96 -6.16 -24.50
CA GLY A 384 -6.35 -5.26 -23.42
C GLY A 384 -7.72 -5.55 -22.86
N TYR A 385 -8.11 -4.71 -21.92
CA TYR A 385 -9.46 -4.69 -21.38
C TYR A 385 -9.80 -3.30 -20.87
N GLN A 386 -11.09 -3.00 -20.83
CA GLN A 386 -11.60 -1.84 -20.12
C GLN A 386 -13.04 -2.16 -19.69
N ASN A 387 -13.35 -1.94 -18.42
CA ASN A 387 -14.64 -2.29 -17.84
C ASN A 387 -14.97 -3.78 -18.07
N ASP A 388 -16.09 -4.06 -18.74
CA ASP A 388 -16.59 -5.39 -19.08
C ASP A 388 -16.18 -5.85 -20.49
N ARG A 389 -15.24 -5.17 -21.16
CA ARG A 389 -14.79 -5.52 -22.52
C ARG A 389 -13.35 -5.99 -22.55
N LEU A 390 -13.09 -6.99 -23.39
CA LEU A 390 -11.76 -7.42 -23.79
C LEU A 390 -11.48 -6.95 -25.22
N TYR A 391 -10.26 -6.46 -25.46
CA TYR A 391 -9.74 -6.11 -26.77
C TYR A 391 -8.80 -7.21 -27.26
N PHE A 392 -8.86 -7.54 -28.54
CA PHE A 392 -8.03 -8.57 -29.13
C PHE A 392 -7.74 -8.30 -30.60
N ASN A 393 -6.64 -8.86 -31.09
CA ASN A 393 -6.34 -8.92 -32.51
C ASN A 393 -6.80 -10.28 -33.06
N ASN A 394 -7.58 -10.24 -34.13
CA ASN A 394 -8.17 -11.41 -34.75
C ASN A 394 -7.38 -11.80 -36.01
N PRO A 395 -6.70 -12.96 -36.03
CA PRO A 395 -5.88 -13.38 -37.17
C PRO A 395 -6.72 -13.78 -38.39
N TRP A 396 -7.99 -14.15 -38.21
CA TRP A 396 -8.86 -14.53 -39.33
C TRP A 396 -9.36 -13.32 -40.11
N THR A 397 -9.88 -12.32 -39.40
CA THR A 397 -10.43 -11.10 -40.01
C THR A 397 -9.37 -10.03 -40.29
N ALA A 398 -8.15 -10.22 -39.77
CA ALA A 398 -7.05 -9.26 -39.79
C ALA A 398 -7.43 -7.90 -39.17
N ARG A 399 -8.25 -7.90 -38.12
CA ARG A 399 -8.76 -6.69 -37.46
C ARG A 399 -8.50 -6.69 -35.96
N LYS A 400 -8.44 -5.47 -35.42
CA LYS A 400 -8.53 -5.22 -33.97
C LYS A 400 -10.01 -5.21 -33.60
N GLU A 401 -10.40 -6.06 -32.67
CA GLU A 401 -11.78 -6.33 -32.30
C GLU A 401 -11.96 -6.29 -30.78
N SER A 402 -13.21 -6.37 -30.34
CA SER A 402 -13.53 -6.48 -28.92
C SER A 402 -14.80 -7.28 -28.71
N MET A 403 -14.90 -7.91 -27.55
CA MET A 403 -16.11 -8.60 -27.07
C MET A 403 -16.29 -8.31 -25.58
N SER A 404 -17.50 -8.51 -25.08
CA SER A 404 -17.72 -8.48 -23.63
C SER A 404 -17.00 -9.65 -22.96
N VAL A 405 -16.69 -9.49 -21.68
CA VAL A 405 -16.12 -10.55 -20.85
C VAL A 405 -17.06 -11.76 -20.79
N ALA A 406 -18.37 -11.55 -20.78
CA ALA A 406 -19.37 -12.62 -20.78
C ALA A 406 -19.32 -13.43 -22.09
N GLU A 407 -19.30 -12.77 -23.25
CA GLU A 407 -19.14 -13.41 -24.56
C GLU A 407 -17.81 -14.17 -24.64
N PHE A 408 -16.71 -13.58 -24.17
CA PHE A 408 -15.42 -14.26 -24.12
C PHE A 408 -15.51 -15.57 -23.32
N TYR A 409 -16.10 -15.56 -22.13
CA TYR A 409 -16.26 -16.76 -21.33
C TYR A 409 -17.16 -17.82 -21.97
N GLN A 410 -18.19 -17.42 -22.71
CA GLN A 410 -19.03 -18.39 -23.45
C GLN A 410 -18.18 -19.19 -24.45
N HIS A 411 -17.32 -18.52 -25.20
CA HIS A 411 -16.44 -19.17 -26.19
C HIS A 411 -15.26 -19.89 -25.54
N TRP A 412 -14.65 -19.29 -24.51
CA TRP A 412 -13.47 -19.81 -23.85
C TRP A 412 -13.76 -21.07 -23.03
N ASN A 413 -14.91 -21.13 -22.35
CA ASN A 413 -15.33 -22.31 -21.59
C ASN A 413 -15.58 -23.53 -22.49
N GLN A 414 -16.08 -23.28 -23.70
CA GLN A 414 -16.32 -24.33 -24.70
C GLN A 414 -15.03 -24.86 -25.33
N ASP A 415 -13.91 -24.14 -25.19
CA ASP A 415 -12.58 -24.59 -25.61
C ASP A 415 -11.62 -24.82 -24.43
N ALA A 416 -12.13 -25.41 -23.35
CA ALA A 416 -11.35 -25.84 -22.18
C ALA A 416 -10.51 -24.72 -21.53
N GLN A 417 -10.92 -23.46 -21.69
CA GLN A 417 -10.27 -22.28 -21.12
C GLN A 417 -8.77 -22.20 -21.46
N ARG A 418 -8.37 -22.56 -22.67
CA ARG A 418 -6.97 -22.58 -23.09
C ARG A 418 -6.41 -21.17 -23.32
N ALA A 419 -5.22 -20.92 -22.78
CA ALA A 419 -4.51 -19.66 -22.97
C ALA A 419 -3.00 -19.84 -22.84
N LEU A 420 -2.24 -18.90 -23.42
CA LEU A 420 -0.77 -18.87 -23.42
C LEU A 420 -0.27 -17.42 -23.34
N SER A 421 0.74 -17.18 -22.52
CA SER A 421 1.51 -15.93 -22.48
C SER A 421 2.99 -16.24 -22.26
N TYR A 422 3.78 -15.26 -21.81
CA TYR A 422 5.20 -15.40 -21.50
C TYR A 422 5.62 -14.73 -20.20
#